data_AF-A0A8T2Y1P3-F1
#
_entry.id   AF-A0A8T2Y1P3-F1
#
_cell.length_a   1.000
_cell.length_b   1.000
_cell.length_c   1.000
_cell.angle_alpha   90.00
_cell.angle_beta   90.00
_cell.angle_gamma   90.00
#
_symmetry.space_group_name_H-M   'P 1'
#
loop_
_entity.id
_entity.type
_entity.pdbx_description
1 polymer ?
#
loop_
_entity_poly.entity_id
_entity_poly.type
_entity_poly.pdbx_seq_one_letter_code
_entity_poly.pdbx_strand_id
1 'polypeptide(L)'
;MEDLYKKLYAKYDRLKKKQLSEFDELNKDQEVKFLNYASVAEEMIQYLKDENDRLRKQASDLRSEAASIRSTMDEQCAEYQKLLMEENQKNKILNEEVAKLQNQLQYGLPCNSKDRNNDNVQLNMLEIAQVTPEEKSIASTRRMVRKRSREAREKMEEEITHGGNDIVGYNDMEEKSAKRSSKGTVSAGDLPNDQQLESCERILYRSAESGPANLQFQALLEYLVGMKLSAVNQNDEVCISALHQSSGYAFTLTWMKNEAVQEPELLYRVLTLGTFERVAPEWMRSVLMFSMRMWPIFFERLACVIRLHR
;
A
#
# COMPACT_ATOMS: atom_id res chain seq x y z
N MET A 1 24.43 69.52 -64.19
CA MET A 1 24.86 68.27 -63.52
C MET A 1 24.68 68.34 -62.01
N GLU A 2 25.31 69.29 -61.32
CA GLU A 2 25.33 69.36 -59.85
C GLU A 2 23.96 69.23 -59.16
N ASP A 3 22.93 69.93 -59.64
CA ASP A 3 21.62 69.92 -58.97
C ASP A 3 20.91 68.56 -59.05
N LEU A 4 21.29 67.72 -60.04
CA LEU A 4 20.88 66.33 -60.10
C LEU A 4 21.54 65.51 -58.98
N TYR A 5 22.82 65.74 -58.71
CA TYR A 5 23.53 65.12 -57.58
C TYR A 5 23.00 65.62 -56.23
N LYS A 6 22.76 66.93 -56.06
CA LYS A 6 22.13 67.50 -54.85
C LYS A 6 20.76 66.84 -54.59
N LYS A 7 19.93 66.70 -55.63
CA LYS A 7 18.61 66.03 -55.56
C LYS A 7 18.71 64.53 -55.27
N LEU A 8 19.71 63.84 -55.82
CA LEU A 8 19.97 62.41 -55.56
C LEU A 8 20.41 62.18 -54.11
N TYR A 9 21.36 62.98 -53.61
CA TYR A 9 21.86 62.88 -52.23
C TYR A 9 20.75 63.19 -51.22
N ALA A 10 19.97 64.24 -51.45
CA ALA A 10 18.81 64.56 -50.61
C ALA A 10 17.72 63.46 -50.63
N LYS A 11 17.60 62.68 -51.71
CA LYS A 11 16.73 61.49 -51.75
C LYS A 11 17.33 60.32 -50.96
N TYR A 12 18.63 60.09 -51.08
CA TYR A 12 19.35 59.07 -50.30
C TYR A 12 19.26 59.33 -48.80
N ASP A 13 19.53 60.56 -48.34
CA ASP A 13 19.45 60.91 -46.91
C ASP A 13 18.04 60.75 -46.34
N ARG A 14 17.00 61.12 -47.11
CA ARG A 14 15.61 60.91 -46.70
C ARG A 14 15.28 59.42 -46.59
N LEU A 15 15.71 58.60 -47.55
CA LEU A 15 15.50 57.15 -47.53
C LEU A 15 16.24 56.50 -46.35
N LYS A 16 17.51 56.87 -46.13
CA LYS A 16 18.34 56.37 -45.04
C LYS A 16 17.77 56.74 -43.66
N LYS A 17 17.37 58.00 -43.47
CA LYS A 17 16.73 58.45 -42.21
C LYS A 17 15.41 57.74 -41.97
N LYS A 18 14.59 57.55 -43.01
CA LYS A 18 13.35 56.78 -42.92
C LYS A 18 13.64 55.32 -42.51
N GLN A 19 14.55 54.63 -43.20
CA GLN A 19 14.88 53.23 -42.95
C GLN A 19 15.43 52.99 -41.54
N LEU A 20 16.28 53.91 -41.04
CA LEU A 20 16.76 53.86 -39.65
C LEU A 20 15.60 54.05 -38.65
N SER A 21 14.69 55.01 -38.90
CA SER A 21 13.52 55.23 -38.05
C SER A 21 12.56 54.04 -38.02
N GLU A 22 12.33 53.37 -39.16
CA GLU A 22 11.50 52.16 -39.25
C GLU A 22 12.15 50.98 -38.50
N PHE A 23 13.48 50.87 -38.51
CA PHE A 23 14.22 49.88 -37.73
C PHE A 23 14.18 50.17 -36.23
N ASP A 24 14.39 51.42 -35.82
CA ASP A 24 14.33 51.85 -34.41
C ASP A 24 12.93 51.65 -33.81
N GLU A 25 11.86 51.81 -34.60
CA GLU A 25 10.47 51.58 -34.19
C GLU A 25 10.18 50.08 -34.03
N LEU A 26 10.57 49.26 -35.01
CA LEU A 26 10.45 47.80 -34.95
C LEU A 26 11.24 47.20 -33.78
N ASN A 27 12.45 47.70 -33.51
CA ASN A 27 13.27 47.23 -32.40
C ASN A 27 12.59 47.51 -31.04
N LYS A 28 11.98 48.68 -30.86
CA LYS A 28 11.24 49.02 -29.63
C LYS A 28 9.98 48.17 -29.44
N ASP A 29 9.23 47.92 -30.51
CA ASP A 29 8.08 47.01 -30.48
C ASP A 29 8.49 45.58 -30.08
N GLN A 30 9.62 45.09 -30.57
CA GLN A 30 10.18 43.79 -30.17
C GLN A 30 10.66 43.81 -28.71
N GLU A 31 11.40 44.84 -28.29
CA GLU A 31 11.91 45.01 -26.93
C GLU A 31 10.77 45.02 -25.89
N VAL A 32 9.69 45.77 -26.14
CA VAL A 32 8.49 45.78 -25.28
C VAL A 32 7.84 44.40 -25.20
N LYS A 33 7.77 43.65 -26.30
CA LYS A 33 7.24 42.27 -26.31
C LYS A 33 8.12 41.32 -25.50
N PHE A 34 9.45 41.38 -25.66
CA PHE A 34 10.37 40.56 -24.87
C PHE A 34 10.30 40.89 -23.37
N LEU A 35 10.23 42.17 -22.99
CA LEU A 35 10.06 42.60 -21.61
C LEU A 35 8.73 42.10 -21.01
N ASN A 36 7.63 42.18 -21.75
CA ASN A 36 6.34 41.66 -21.31
C ASN A 36 6.36 40.13 -21.10
N TYR A 37 6.93 39.36 -22.04
CA TYR A 37 7.09 37.92 -21.87
C TYR A 37 8.01 37.56 -20.69
N ALA A 38 9.08 38.33 -20.47
CA ALA A 38 9.98 38.14 -19.34
C ALA A 38 9.30 38.42 -17.98
N SER A 39 8.49 39.48 -17.87
CA SER A 39 7.74 39.80 -16.65
C SER A 39 6.77 38.68 -16.29
N VAL A 40 5.90 38.28 -17.23
CA VAL A 40 4.91 37.22 -17.02
C VAL A 40 5.57 35.87 -16.72
N ALA A 41 6.74 35.59 -17.31
CA ALA A 41 7.51 34.40 -16.99
C ALA A 41 8.08 34.43 -15.56
N GLU A 42 8.71 35.53 -15.12
CA GLU A 42 9.26 35.62 -13.76
C GLU A 42 8.15 35.68 -12.70
N GLU A 43 7.00 36.31 -12.98
CA GLU A 43 5.81 36.29 -12.12
C GLU A 43 5.30 34.85 -11.89
N MET A 44 5.17 34.06 -12.96
CA MET A 44 4.79 32.64 -12.88
C MET A 44 5.85 31.80 -12.15
N ILE A 45 7.14 32.05 -12.43
CA ILE A 45 8.26 31.39 -11.76
C ILE A 45 8.27 31.72 -10.26
N GLN A 46 7.97 32.96 -9.86
CA GLN A 46 7.90 33.35 -8.46
C GLN A 46 6.70 32.72 -7.75
N TYR A 47 5.52 32.74 -8.35
CA TYR A 47 4.33 32.04 -7.83
C TYR A 47 4.62 30.55 -7.57
N LEU A 48 5.31 29.89 -8.51
CA LEU A 48 5.68 28.47 -8.37
C LEU A 48 6.76 28.23 -7.30
N LYS A 49 7.67 29.17 -7.04
CA LYS A 49 8.60 29.10 -5.89
C LYS A 49 7.82 29.20 -4.57
N ASP A 50 6.98 30.21 -4.43
CA ASP A 50 6.22 30.51 -3.21
C ASP A 50 5.26 29.37 -2.85
N GLU A 51 4.58 28.80 -3.86
CA GLU A 51 3.72 27.62 -3.70
C GLU A 51 4.52 26.38 -3.26
N ASN A 52 5.70 26.15 -3.85
CA ASN A 52 6.57 25.04 -3.45
C ASN A 52 7.02 25.16 -1.99
N ASP A 53 7.41 26.36 -1.54
CA ASP A 53 7.83 26.58 -0.15
C ASP A 53 6.67 26.50 0.84
N ARG A 54 5.45 26.90 0.45
CA ARG A 54 4.23 26.64 1.22
C ARG A 54 3.96 25.14 1.38
N LEU A 55 4.03 24.37 0.29
CA LEU A 55 3.80 22.91 0.31
C LEU A 55 4.91 22.17 1.08
N ARG A 56 6.17 22.58 0.94
CA ARG A 56 7.30 22.06 1.73
C ARG A 56 7.09 22.26 3.22
N LYS A 57 6.62 23.44 3.64
CA LYS A 57 6.29 23.72 5.03
C LYS A 57 5.18 22.80 5.53
N GLN A 58 4.04 22.71 4.82
CA GLN A 58 2.94 21.83 5.20
C GLN A 58 3.38 20.35 5.30
N ALA A 59 4.23 19.88 4.39
CA ALA A 59 4.79 18.53 4.42
C ALA A 59 5.85 18.30 5.52
N SER A 60 6.44 19.37 6.06
CA SER A 60 7.29 19.34 7.26
C SER A 60 6.43 19.27 8.52
N ASP A 61 5.42 20.13 8.62
CA ASP A 61 4.51 20.23 9.76
C ASP A 61 3.76 18.89 9.97
N LEU A 62 3.12 18.35 8.92
CA LEU A 62 2.44 17.03 8.95
C LEU A 62 3.39 15.86 9.27
N ARG A 63 4.66 15.94 8.83
CA ARG A 63 5.67 14.91 9.18
C ARG A 63 6.03 14.98 10.66
N SER A 64 6.09 16.18 11.25
CA SER A 64 6.34 16.36 12.68
C SER A 64 5.17 15.86 13.53
N GLU A 65 3.93 16.12 13.09
CA GLU A 65 2.71 15.61 13.73
C GLU A 65 2.65 14.08 13.69
N ALA A 66 2.88 13.47 12.53
CA ALA A 66 2.93 12.01 12.39
C ALA A 66 4.04 11.35 13.22
N ALA A 67 5.18 12.03 13.43
CA ALA A 67 6.23 11.58 14.33
C ALA A 67 5.83 11.70 15.81
N SER A 68 5.14 12.78 16.19
CA SER A 68 4.60 12.98 17.54
C SER A 68 3.56 11.92 17.89
N ILE A 69 2.56 11.71 17.02
CA ILE A 69 1.53 10.67 17.18
C ILE A 69 2.21 9.29 17.35
N ARG A 70 3.15 8.93 16.48
CA ARG A 70 3.90 7.68 16.59
C ARG A 70 4.60 7.55 17.94
N SER A 71 5.32 8.58 18.38
CA SER A 71 5.98 8.58 19.69
C SER A 71 5.01 8.35 20.86
N THR A 72 3.80 8.94 20.81
CA THR A 72 2.80 8.70 21.86
C THR A 72 2.22 7.28 21.83
N MET A 73 2.06 6.70 20.64
CA MET A 73 1.58 5.32 20.48
C MET A 73 2.63 4.28 20.86
N ASP A 74 3.92 4.55 20.58
CA ASP A 74 5.05 3.71 21.00
C ASP A 74 5.20 3.70 22.53
N GLU A 75 5.06 4.86 23.20
CA GLU A 75 5.07 4.98 24.66
C GLU A 75 3.90 4.21 25.31
N GLN A 76 2.67 4.38 24.79
CA GLN A 76 1.52 3.58 25.23
C GLN A 76 1.75 2.08 25.02
N CYS A 77 2.34 1.68 23.88
CA CYS A 77 2.70 0.29 23.62
C CYS A 77 3.72 -0.27 24.61
N ALA A 78 4.63 0.55 25.14
CA ALA A 78 5.59 0.15 26.16
C ALA A 78 4.91 -0.08 27.52
N GLU A 79 4.05 0.85 27.96
CA GLU A 79 3.31 0.72 29.22
C GLU A 79 2.30 -0.44 29.19
N TYR A 80 1.57 -0.65 28.09
CA TYR A 80 0.70 -1.83 27.95
C TYR A 80 1.51 -3.15 27.98
N GLN A 81 2.69 -3.18 27.36
CA GLN A 81 3.55 -4.37 27.37
C GLN A 81 4.12 -4.67 28.76
N LYS A 82 4.47 -3.62 29.53
CA LYS A 82 4.90 -3.70 30.93
C LYS A 82 3.78 -4.23 31.84
N LEU A 83 2.59 -3.62 31.80
CA LEU A 83 1.43 -4.06 32.60
C LEU A 83 1.04 -5.52 32.29
N LEU A 84 1.13 -5.93 31.02
CA LEU A 84 0.90 -7.31 30.62
C LEU A 84 1.90 -8.29 31.24
N MET A 85 3.18 -7.93 31.37
CA MET A 85 4.16 -8.78 32.08
C MET A 85 3.87 -8.86 33.59
N GLU A 86 3.47 -7.74 34.21
CA GLU A 86 3.10 -7.71 35.63
C GLU A 86 1.87 -8.61 35.92
N GLU A 87 0.81 -8.54 35.11
CA GLU A 87 -0.37 -9.40 35.27
C GLU A 87 -0.09 -10.88 34.97
N ASN A 88 0.78 -11.20 34.01
CA ASN A 88 1.21 -12.59 33.81
C ASN A 88 1.98 -13.14 35.02
N GLN A 89 2.83 -12.32 35.65
CA GLN A 89 3.53 -12.72 36.88
C GLN A 89 2.58 -12.88 38.09
N LYS A 90 1.56 -12.01 38.23
CA LYS A 90 0.50 -12.16 39.25
C LYS A 90 -0.31 -13.44 39.03
N ASN A 91 -0.72 -13.72 37.80
CA ASN A 91 -1.44 -14.95 37.44
C ASN A 91 -0.61 -16.21 37.70
N LYS A 92 0.72 -16.17 37.48
CA LYS A 92 1.61 -17.27 37.84
C LYS A 92 1.59 -17.55 39.35
N ILE A 93 1.76 -16.51 40.18
CA ILE A 93 1.71 -16.64 41.65
C ILE A 93 0.34 -17.14 42.12
N LEU A 94 -0.75 -16.64 41.52
CA LEU A 94 -2.11 -17.09 41.82
C LEU A 94 -2.32 -18.57 41.48
N ASN A 95 -1.85 -19.03 40.31
CA ASN A 95 -1.93 -20.44 39.92
C ASN A 95 -1.09 -21.34 40.84
N GLU A 96 0.09 -20.89 41.27
CA GLU A 96 0.91 -21.61 42.26
C GLU A 96 0.20 -21.74 43.61
N GLU A 97 -0.54 -20.71 44.07
CA GLU A 97 -1.32 -20.77 45.30
C GLU A 97 -2.59 -21.62 45.17
N VAL A 98 -3.31 -21.52 44.05
CA VAL A 98 -4.45 -22.40 43.74
C VAL A 98 -4.03 -23.86 43.70
N ALA A 99 -2.85 -24.18 43.14
CA ALA A 99 -2.29 -25.52 43.17
C ALA A 99 -1.96 -25.99 44.60
N LYS A 100 -1.42 -25.13 45.48
CA LYS A 100 -1.22 -25.47 46.90
C LYS A 100 -2.54 -25.77 47.61
N LEU A 101 -3.58 -24.95 47.38
CA LEU A 101 -4.90 -25.14 47.98
C LEU A 101 -5.59 -26.42 47.48
N GLN A 102 -5.47 -26.74 46.18
CA GLN A 102 -5.95 -28.00 45.61
C GLN A 102 -5.24 -29.21 46.22
N ASN A 103 -3.91 -29.16 46.37
CA ASN A 103 -3.14 -30.20 47.05
C ASN A 103 -3.58 -30.34 48.52
N GLN A 104 -3.77 -29.25 49.26
CA GLN A 104 -4.27 -29.29 50.65
C GLN A 104 -5.66 -29.92 50.76
N LEU A 105 -6.58 -29.63 49.82
CA LEU A 105 -7.89 -30.31 49.75
C LEU A 105 -7.75 -31.80 49.44
N GLN A 106 -6.80 -32.19 48.58
CA GLN A 106 -6.54 -33.58 48.22
C GLN A 106 -5.91 -34.38 49.39
N TYR A 107 -5.02 -33.77 50.17
CA TYR A 107 -4.52 -34.32 51.44
C TYR A 107 -5.56 -34.24 52.58
N GLY A 108 -6.63 -33.45 52.41
CA GLY A 108 -7.72 -33.26 53.37
C GLY A 108 -8.79 -34.36 53.37
N LEU A 109 -8.76 -35.30 52.42
CA LEU A 109 -9.63 -36.50 52.43
C LEU A 109 -8.86 -37.74 52.94
N PRO A 110 -9.02 -38.14 54.22
CA PRO A 110 -8.45 -39.38 54.74
C PRO A 110 -9.26 -40.60 54.27
N CYS A 111 -9.09 -41.00 53.01
CA CYS A 111 -9.67 -42.25 52.47
C CYS A 111 -8.97 -43.49 53.03
N ASN A 112 -9.17 -43.74 54.32
CA ASN A 112 -8.58 -44.86 55.05
C ASN A 112 -9.67 -45.64 55.81
N SER A 113 -10.31 -46.58 55.10
CA SER A 113 -11.03 -47.69 55.74
C SER A 113 -10.83 -48.96 54.91
N LYS A 114 -9.76 -49.69 55.20
CA LYS A 114 -9.72 -51.14 54.99
C LYS A 114 -10.45 -51.78 56.16
N ASP A 115 -11.66 -52.29 55.93
CA ASP A 115 -12.07 -53.53 56.58
C ASP A 115 -12.85 -54.40 55.58
N ARG A 116 -13.06 -55.67 55.93
CA ARG A 116 -13.32 -56.77 55.00
C ARG A 116 -14.78 -57.21 54.94
N ASN A 117 -15.07 -57.97 53.87
CA ASN A 117 -16.25 -58.81 53.63
C ASN A 117 -17.55 -58.00 53.36
N ASN A 118 -18.29 -58.23 52.29
CA ASN A 118 -18.47 -59.47 51.54
C ASN A 118 -18.29 -59.32 50.02
N ASP A 119 -18.04 -60.45 49.36
CA ASP A 119 -17.92 -60.55 47.90
C ASP A 119 -19.28 -60.56 47.20
N ASN A 120 -19.53 -59.57 46.34
CA ASN A 120 -20.09 -59.84 45.01
C ASN A 120 -19.83 -58.70 43.99
N VAL A 121 -19.17 -59.09 42.89
CA VAL A 121 -19.57 -58.85 41.48
C VAL A 121 -20.45 -57.59 41.26
N GLN A 122 -20.02 -56.58 40.49
CA GLN A 122 -19.48 -56.73 39.14
C GLN A 122 -18.51 -55.61 38.71
N LEU A 123 -17.57 -55.96 37.82
CA LEU A 123 -16.81 -54.99 37.04
C LEU A 123 -17.71 -54.23 36.05
N ASN A 124 -17.42 -52.95 35.82
CA ASN A 124 -16.91 -52.55 34.51
C ASN A 124 -16.24 -51.17 34.54
N MET A 125 -15.16 -51.05 33.77
CA MET A 125 -14.37 -49.84 33.61
C MET A 125 -14.47 -49.38 32.15
N LEU A 126 -14.94 -48.15 31.96
CA LEU A 126 -14.61 -47.23 30.86
C LEU A 126 -14.51 -47.84 29.44
N GLU A 127 -15.57 -47.69 28.63
CA GLU A 127 -15.47 -47.76 27.16
C GLU A 127 -16.17 -46.56 26.49
N ILE A 128 -15.73 -46.25 25.26
CA ILE A 128 -16.03 -45.02 24.53
C ILE A 128 -17.16 -45.27 23.52
N ALA A 129 -18.14 -44.36 23.46
CA ALA A 129 -19.06 -44.26 22.33
C ALA A 129 -18.88 -42.90 21.64
N GLN A 130 -18.59 -42.92 20.33
CA GLN A 130 -18.61 -41.74 19.46
C GLN A 130 -19.87 -41.75 18.58
N VAL A 131 -20.08 -40.60 17.92
CA VAL A 131 -21.00 -40.38 16.78
C VAL A 131 -22.46 -40.08 17.13
N THR A 132 -22.85 -38.84 16.80
CA THR A 132 -24.16 -38.19 16.77
C THR A 132 -24.93 -38.51 15.46
N PRO A 133 -26.16 -38.02 15.20
CA PRO A 133 -27.03 -37.09 15.97
C PRO A 133 -28.46 -37.69 16.18
N GLU A 134 -29.57 -37.03 16.56
CA GLU A 134 -29.94 -35.66 16.99
C GLU A 134 -31.21 -35.83 17.91
N GLU A 135 -32.15 -34.90 18.21
CA GLU A 135 -32.44 -33.53 17.82
C GLU A 135 -33.25 -32.77 18.90
N LYS A 136 -33.31 -31.42 18.78
CA LYS A 136 -34.26 -30.47 19.41
C LYS A 136 -34.30 -30.36 20.96
N SER A 137 -34.49 -29.12 21.42
CA SER A 137 -34.48 -28.71 22.83
C SER A 137 -35.81 -28.10 23.28
N ILE A 138 -36.01 -27.99 24.60
CA ILE A 138 -37.19 -27.37 25.22
C ILE A 138 -36.71 -26.27 26.20
N ALA A 139 -37.43 -25.15 26.25
CA ALA A 139 -37.08 -23.99 27.06
C ALA A 139 -38.11 -23.73 28.19
N SER A 140 -37.73 -22.96 29.22
CA SER A 140 -38.46 -21.74 29.68
C SER A 140 -38.12 -21.28 31.12
N THR A 141 -37.57 -20.04 31.26
CA THR A 141 -37.96 -19.03 32.30
C THR A 141 -37.49 -19.30 33.77
N ARG A 142 -37.04 -18.34 34.62
CA ARG A 142 -37.44 -16.91 34.80
C ARG A 142 -36.40 -15.99 35.54
N ARG A 143 -36.06 -14.84 34.93
CA ARG A 143 -35.74 -13.48 35.47
C ARG A 143 -34.76 -13.24 36.66
N MET A 144 -33.94 -12.18 36.55
CA MET A 144 -33.93 -11.05 37.49
C MET A 144 -33.39 -9.72 36.88
N VAL A 145 -33.88 -8.60 37.41
CA VAL A 145 -33.91 -7.20 36.87
C VAL A 145 -32.59 -6.41 36.88
N ARG A 146 -32.42 -5.44 35.95
CA ARG A 146 -31.84 -4.09 36.20
C ARG A 146 -32.44 -3.02 35.26
N LYS A 147 -32.27 -1.73 35.59
CA LYS A 147 -33.09 -0.59 35.12
C LYS A 147 -32.57 0.10 33.83
N ARG A 148 -33.46 0.84 33.14
CA ARG A 148 -33.14 1.92 32.17
C ARG A 148 -33.60 3.28 32.71
N SER A 149 -32.97 4.36 32.25
CA SER A 149 -33.51 5.74 32.27
C SER A 149 -33.75 6.22 30.83
N ARG A 150 -34.60 7.24 30.61
CA ARG A 150 -35.01 7.71 29.28
C ARG A 150 -35.70 9.08 29.31
N GLU A 151 -35.19 10.04 28.54
CA GLU A 151 -35.82 11.31 28.13
C GLU A 151 -35.49 11.48 26.61
N ALA A 152 -36.42 11.67 25.68
CA ALA A 152 -37.33 12.82 25.41
C ALA A 152 -36.53 14.02 24.86
N ARG A 153 -36.61 14.47 23.58
CA ARG A 153 -37.64 14.54 22.50
C ARG A 153 -38.61 15.73 22.60
N GLU A 154 -38.60 16.58 21.58
CA GLU A 154 -39.80 17.30 21.07
C GLU A 154 -39.71 17.34 19.53
N LYS A 155 -40.52 18.14 18.79
CA LYS A 155 -40.41 18.24 17.31
C LYS A 155 -40.82 19.59 16.66
N MET A 156 -40.03 20.05 15.68
CA MET A 156 -40.41 21.08 14.68
C MET A 156 -39.47 20.93 13.46
N GLU A 157 -39.84 20.54 12.22
CA GLU A 157 -40.89 21.01 11.26
C GLU A 157 -40.60 22.45 10.82
N GLU A 158 -40.06 22.73 9.62
CA GLU A 158 -40.60 22.63 8.24
C GLU A 158 -39.45 22.43 7.20
N GLU A 159 -39.59 22.18 5.88
CA GLU A 159 -40.67 21.76 4.96
C GLU A 159 -40.03 20.86 3.85
N ILE A 160 -40.83 20.19 3.02
CA ILE A 160 -40.41 19.11 2.10
C ILE A 160 -40.35 19.55 0.63
N THR A 161 -39.32 19.11 -0.11
CA THR A 161 -39.47 18.72 -1.54
C THR A 161 -38.53 17.56 -1.90
N HIS A 162 -38.87 16.76 -2.91
CA HIS A 162 -38.43 15.36 -3.03
C HIS A 162 -37.33 15.09 -4.08
N GLY A 163 -36.57 14.01 -3.83
CA GLY A 163 -35.66 13.34 -4.77
C GLY A 163 -34.29 13.03 -4.14
N GLY A 164 -33.92 11.82 -3.76
CA GLY A 164 -34.55 10.52 -3.97
C GLY A 164 -33.48 9.45 -4.22
N ASN A 165 -33.02 8.83 -3.11
CA ASN A 165 -32.81 7.37 -2.93
C ASN A 165 -31.81 6.60 -3.85
N ASP A 166 -30.97 5.67 -3.39
CA ASP A 166 -30.59 5.12 -2.07
C ASP A 166 -29.09 4.72 -2.14
N ILE A 167 -28.19 4.96 -1.18
CA ILE A 167 -27.99 4.36 0.16
C ILE A 167 -27.65 2.85 0.16
N VAL A 168 -26.33 2.56 0.17
CA VAL A 168 -25.65 1.50 0.95
C VAL A 168 -24.23 2.02 1.28
N GLY A 169 -23.62 1.86 2.47
CA GLY A 169 -24.15 1.27 3.70
C GLY A 169 -23.06 0.63 4.59
N TYR A 170 -22.17 1.44 5.18
CA TYR A 170 -21.18 1.10 6.23
C TYR A 170 -20.11 0.02 5.94
N ASN A 171 -18.86 0.29 6.33
CA ASN A 171 -18.35 -0.22 7.61
C ASN A 171 -17.04 0.45 8.03
N ASP A 172 -16.97 0.73 9.33
CA ASP A 172 -15.73 1.05 10.06
C ASP A 172 -15.03 -0.27 10.44
N MET A 173 -13.69 -0.28 10.48
CA MET A 173 -12.90 -1.48 10.78
C MET A 173 -11.60 -1.14 11.51
N GLU A 174 -11.57 -1.46 12.81
CA GLU A 174 -10.33 -1.62 13.56
C GLU A 174 -9.53 -2.81 12.99
N GLU A 175 -8.27 -2.61 12.59
CA GLU A 175 -7.34 -3.73 12.37
C GLU A 175 -6.27 -3.82 13.46
N LYS A 176 -6.28 -4.94 14.18
CA LYS A 176 -5.46 -5.16 15.38
C LYS A 176 -4.14 -5.84 14.99
N SER A 177 -3.08 -5.04 14.87
CA SER A 177 -1.74 -5.53 14.52
C SER A 177 -1.19 -6.53 15.55
N ALA A 178 -1.06 -7.79 15.13
CA ALA A 178 -0.52 -8.86 15.96
C ALA A 178 1.03 -8.84 15.96
N LYS A 179 1.63 -8.23 17.00
CA LYS A 179 3.07 -8.39 17.28
C LYS A 179 3.43 -9.86 17.48
N ARG A 180 4.40 -10.38 16.71
CA ARG A 180 5.43 -11.27 17.28
C ARG A 180 6.82 -10.84 16.82
N SER A 181 7.70 -10.72 17.81
CA SER A 181 9.13 -10.47 17.67
C SER A 181 9.88 -11.76 17.96
N SER A 182 10.99 -11.99 17.25
CA SER A 182 12.07 -12.85 17.73
C SER A 182 13.39 -12.45 17.09
N LYS A 183 14.18 -11.63 17.80
CA LYS A 183 15.65 -11.61 17.58
C LYS A 183 16.20 -12.94 18.09
N GLY A 184 16.88 -13.68 17.23
CA GLY A 184 17.56 -14.92 17.59
C GLY A 184 18.85 -15.08 16.78
N THR A 185 19.98 -14.75 17.39
CA THR A 185 21.29 -14.99 16.78
C THR A 185 21.66 -16.46 16.97
N VAL A 186 21.66 -17.24 15.88
CA VAL A 186 22.09 -18.64 15.85
C VAL A 186 23.13 -18.81 14.74
N SER A 187 24.05 -19.76 14.95
CA SER A 187 25.23 -20.01 14.12
C SER A 187 24.96 -20.08 12.61
N ALA A 188 25.95 -19.65 11.83
CA ALA A 188 26.07 -20.08 10.44
C ALA A 188 26.21 -21.61 10.37
N GLY A 189 25.54 -22.20 9.38
CA GLY A 189 25.51 -23.63 9.07
C GLY A 189 24.54 -23.84 7.91
N ASP A 190 24.93 -24.62 6.90
CA ASP A 190 24.26 -24.62 5.59
C ASP A 190 22.84 -25.20 5.60
N LEU A 191 21.90 -24.46 4.99
CA LEU A 191 20.63 -24.95 4.46
C LEU A 191 20.23 -24.09 3.24
N PRO A 192 19.47 -24.63 2.27
CA PRO A 192 19.44 -24.11 0.90
C PRO A 192 18.50 -22.92 0.69
N ASN A 193 18.73 -22.21 -0.42
CA ASN A 193 18.20 -20.88 -0.74
C ASN A 193 16.74 -20.88 -1.26
N ASP A 194 16.07 -22.03 -1.26
CA ASP A 194 14.93 -22.29 -2.16
C ASP A 194 13.58 -21.76 -1.64
N GLN A 195 13.42 -21.59 -0.32
CA GLN A 195 12.12 -21.20 0.27
C GLN A 195 11.68 -19.76 0.00
N GLN A 196 12.57 -18.84 -0.40
CA GLN A 196 12.13 -17.53 -0.90
C GLN A 196 11.56 -17.62 -2.32
N LEU A 197 12.05 -18.54 -3.15
CA LEU A 197 11.70 -18.64 -4.57
C LEU A 197 10.24 -19.06 -4.78
N GLU A 198 9.76 -20.03 -3.99
CA GLU A 198 8.38 -20.53 -4.06
C GLU A 198 7.32 -19.43 -3.79
N SER A 199 7.69 -18.38 -3.04
CA SER A 199 6.73 -17.36 -2.58
C SER A 199 6.11 -16.57 -3.74
N CYS A 200 6.89 -16.29 -4.79
CA CYS A 200 6.43 -15.54 -5.96
C CYS A 200 5.62 -16.41 -6.94
N GLU A 201 6.05 -17.66 -7.21
CA GLU A 201 5.28 -18.58 -8.06
C GLU A 201 3.90 -18.88 -7.46
N ARG A 202 3.84 -19.14 -6.14
CA ARG A 202 2.61 -19.56 -5.43
C ARG A 202 1.51 -18.49 -5.42
N ILE A 203 1.85 -17.21 -5.63
CA ILE A 203 0.89 -16.12 -5.78
C ILE A 203 0.26 -16.17 -7.18
N LEU A 204 1.04 -16.28 -8.25
CA LEU A 204 0.49 -16.24 -9.62
C LEU A 204 -0.22 -17.53 -10.05
N TYR A 205 0.23 -18.71 -9.61
CA TYR A 205 -0.51 -19.96 -9.87
C TYR A 205 -1.91 -19.99 -9.22
N ARG A 206 -2.19 -19.11 -8.25
CA ARG A 206 -3.52 -18.92 -7.63
C ARG A 206 -4.32 -17.76 -8.28
N SER A 207 -3.76 -17.06 -9.26
CA SER A 207 -4.41 -15.90 -9.91
C SER A 207 -5.55 -16.26 -10.86
N ALA A 208 -5.72 -17.55 -11.22
CA ALA A 208 -6.86 -18.01 -12.01
C ALA A 208 -8.18 -18.03 -11.19
N GLU A 209 -8.09 -18.31 -9.89
CA GLU A 209 -9.24 -18.42 -8.97
C GLU A 209 -8.85 -17.97 -7.55
N SER A 210 -8.90 -16.67 -7.22
CA SER A 210 -8.88 -16.22 -5.81
C SER A 210 -9.14 -14.72 -5.60
N GLY A 211 -10.27 -14.42 -4.96
CA GLY A 211 -10.30 -13.90 -3.58
C GLY A 211 -9.87 -12.44 -3.29
N PRO A 212 -10.49 -11.78 -2.28
CA PRO A 212 -10.27 -10.35 -2.01
C PRO A 212 -8.84 -10.00 -1.56
N ALA A 213 -8.08 -10.95 -1.01
CA ALA A 213 -6.69 -10.71 -0.59
C ALA A 213 -5.75 -10.38 -1.79
N ASN A 214 -5.94 -11.04 -2.94
CA ASN A 214 -5.12 -10.78 -4.13
C ASN A 214 -5.29 -9.34 -4.64
N LEU A 215 -6.51 -8.79 -4.55
CA LEU A 215 -6.82 -7.42 -4.98
C LEU A 215 -6.03 -6.37 -4.17
N GLN A 216 -5.83 -6.60 -2.88
CA GLN A 216 -5.07 -5.68 -2.02
C GLN A 216 -3.57 -5.68 -2.36
N PHE A 217 -2.97 -6.86 -2.55
CA PHE A 217 -1.57 -6.95 -2.97
C PHE A 217 -1.34 -6.40 -4.39
N GLN A 218 -2.27 -6.65 -5.32
CA GLN A 218 -2.23 -6.05 -6.65
C GLN A 218 -2.28 -4.51 -6.55
N ALA A 219 -3.27 -3.94 -5.86
CA ALA A 219 -3.41 -2.49 -5.73
C ALA A 219 -2.16 -1.80 -5.11
N LEU A 220 -1.52 -2.45 -4.13
CA LEU A 220 -0.27 -1.96 -3.54
C LEU A 220 0.90 -1.97 -4.55
N LEU A 221 1.04 -3.03 -5.33
CA LEU A 221 2.07 -3.14 -6.38
C LEU A 221 1.82 -2.16 -7.53
N GLU A 222 0.55 -1.99 -7.95
CA GLU A 222 0.15 -1.02 -8.96
C GLU A 222 0.48 0.42 -8.52
N TYR A 223 0.20 0.77 -7.27
CA TYR A 223 0.55 2.07 -6.69
C TYR A 223 2.08 2.28 -6.58
N LEU A 224 2.83 1.26 -6.19
CA LEU A 224 4.29 1.34 -6.02
C LEU A 224 5.02 1.52 -7.35
N VAL A 225 4.61 0.80 -8.39
CA VAL A 225 5.18 0.87 -9.75
C VAL A 225 4.61 2.06 -10.55
N GLY A 226 3.40 2.53 -10.20
CA GLY A 226 2.67 3.55 -10.94
C GLY A 226 2.00 3.03 -12.22
N MET A 227 1.74 1.72 -12.31
CA MET A 227 1.14 1.07 -13.48
C MET A 227 0.00 0.17 -13.07
N LYS A 228 -1.00 0.01 -13.95
CA LYS A 228 -1.95 -1.10 -13.81
C LYS A 228 -1.25 -2.40 -14.20
N LEU A 229 -1.50 -3.47 -13.45
CA LEU A 229 -0.93 -4.80 -13.65
C LEU A 229 -2.05 -5.79 -13.98
N SER A 230 -1.74 -6.83 -14.75
CA SER A 230 -2.63 -7.97 -14.94
C SER A 230 -1.82 -9.24 -15.20
N ALA A 231 -1.96 -10.23 -14.32
CA ALA A 231 -1.47 -11.58 -14.59
C ALA A 231 -2.29 -12.19 -15.74
N VAL A 232 -1.59 -12.84 -16.67
CA VAL A 232 -2.21 -13.59 -17.77
C VAL A 232 -1.43 -14.89 -17.93
N ASN A 233 -2.13 -16.01 -17.99
CA ASN A 233 -1.51 -17.29 -18.34
C ASN A 233 -1.68 -17.48 -19.85
N GLN A 234 -0.57 -17.51 -20.59
CA GLN A 234 -0.56 -17.76 -22.03
C GLN A 234 0.25 -19.02 -22.30
N ASN A 235 -0.37 -20.05 -22.88
CA ASN A 235 0.29 -21.29 -23.29
C ASN A 235 1.10 -21.96 -22.16
N ASP A 236 0.49 -22.12 -20.98
CA ASP A 236 1.10 -22.57 -19.71
C ASP A 236 2.27 -21.72 -19.15
N GLU A 237 2.73 -20.70 -19.87
CA GLU A 237 3.67 -19.70 -19.36
C GLU A 237 2.96 -18.65 -18.49
N VAL A 238 3.53 -18.44 -17.30
CA VAL A 238 3.09 -17.43 -16.34
C VAL A 238 3.65 -16.08 -16.78
N CYS A 239 2.78 -15.09 -17.06
CA CYS A 239 3.23 -13.74 -17.41
C CYS A 239 2.45 -12.62 -16.68
N ILE A 240 3.13 -11.49 -16.48
CA ILE A 240 2.52 -10.24 -16.02
C ILE A 240 2.54 -9.25 -17.17
N SER A 241 1.36 -8.74 -17.51
CA SER A 241 1.20 -7.56 -18.34
C SER A 241 1.14 -6.30 -17.46
N ALA A 242 1.71 -5.20 -17.95
CA ALA A 242 1.75 -3.91 -17.26
C ALA A 242 1.40 -2.77 -18.23
N LEU A 243 0.63 -1.79 -17.74
CA LEU A 243 0.13 -0.64 -18.51
C LEU A 243 0.25 0.65 -17.69
N HIS A 244 1.03 1.61 -18.20
CA HIS A 244 1.04 2.98 -17.69
C HIS A 244 -0.06 3.80 -18.38
N GLN A 245 -1.18 3.99 -17.68
CA GLN A 245 -2.42 4.56 -18.24
C GLN A 245 -2.20 5.94 -18.92
N SER A 246 -1.38 6.81 -18.33
CA SER A 246 -1.22 8.20 -18.78
C SER A 246 -0.37 8.35 -20.06
N SER A 247 0.54 7.41 -20.35
CA SER A 247 1.33 7.43 -21.60
C SER A 247 0.88 6.39 -22.62
N GLY A 248 0.05 5.42 -22.24
CA GLY A 248 -0.29 4.27 -23.07
C GLY A 248 0.88 3.30 -23.31
N TYR A 249 1.97 3.40 -22.54
CA TYR A 249 3.08 2.45 -22.56
C TYR A 249 2.68 1.13 -21.90
N ALA A 250 2.94 0.01 -22.58
CA ALA A 250 2.63 -1.32 -22.07
C ALA A 250 3.63 -2.39 -22.52
N PHE A 251 3.80 -3.41 -21.68
CA PHE A 251 4.71 -4.54 -21.90
C PHE A 251 4.23 -5.80 -21.17
N THR A 252 4.87 -6.94 -21.47
CA THR A 252 4.77 -8.17 -20.68
C THR A 252 6.13 -8.59 -20.13
N LEU A 253 6.12 -9.23 -18.97
CA LEU A 253 7.22 -10.00 -18.40
C LEU A 253 6.76 -11.45 -18.26
N THR A 254 7.44 -12.37 -18.95
CA THR A 254 7.13 -13.81 -18.94
C THR A 254 8.24 -14.58 -18.21
N TRP A 255 7.87 -15.55 -17.38
CA TRP A 255 8.79 -16.41 -16.66
C TRP A 255 9.28 -17.55 -17.56
N MET A 256 10.54 -17.51 -17.98
CA MET A 256 11.17 -18.56 -18.77
C MET A 256 11.85 -19.57 -17.84
N LYS A 257 11.42 -20.83 -17.92
CA LYS A 257 12.11 -21.95 -17.25
C LYS A 257 13.18 -22.50 -18.17
N ASN A 258 14.44 -22.10 -17.94
CA ASN A 258 15.59 -22.50 -18.74
C ASN A 258 16.16 -23.83 -18.21
N GLU A 259 15.95 -24.94 -18.92
CA GLU A 259 16.42 -26.27 -18.47
C GLU A 259 17.96 -26.39 -18.36
N ALA A 260 18.72 -25.47 -18.97
CA ALA A 260 20.18 -25.45 -18.92
C ALA A 260 20.74 -24.55 -17.81
N VAL A 261 19.92 -23.71 -17.15
CA VAL A 261 20.36 -22.74 -16.14
C VAL A 261 19.40 -22.78 -14.95
N GLN A 262 19.92 -23.13 -13.76
CA GLN A 262 19.11 -23.37 -12.55
C GLN A 262 18.45 -22.11 -11.94
N GLU A 263 18.50 -20.96 -12.61
CA GLU A 263 17.80 -19.73 -12.22
C GLU A 263 16.65 -19.41 -13.19
N PRO A 264 15.47 -18.98 -12.71
CA PRO A 264 14.42 -18.49 -13.59
C PRO A 264 14.82 -17.19 -14.27
N GLU A 265 14.71 -17.17 -15.59
CA GLU A 265 14.93 -15.99 -16.43
C GLU A 265 13.59 -15.32 -16.76
N LEU A 266 13.66 -14.04 -17.08
CA LEU A 266 12.50 -13.21 -17.41
C LEU A 266 12.63 -12.61 -18.79
N LEU A 267 11.60 -12.83 -19.61
CA LEU A 267 11.48 -12.28 -20.95
C LEU A 267 10.63 -11.01 -20.92
N TYR A 268 11.26 -9.85 -21.05
CA TYR A 268 10.58 -8.57 -21.30
C TYR A 268 10.23 -8.43 -22.79
N ARG A 269 8.98 -8.09 -23.07
CA ARG A 269 8.48 -7.77 -24.41
C ARG A 269 7.60 -6.52 -24.35
N VAL A 270 7.99 -5.48 -25.08
CA VAL A 270 7.13 -4.30 -25.28
C VAL A 270 5.89 -4.67 -26.10
N LEU A 271 4.72 -4.17 -25.69
CA LEU A 271 3.46 -4.25 -26.44
C LEU A 271 3.20 -2.95 -27.21
N THR A 272 3.43 -1.81 -26.56
CA THR A 272 3.34 -0.47 -27.16
C THR A 272 4.23 0.50 -26.38
N LEU A 273 4.90 1.39 -27.11
CA LEU A 273 5.71 2.46 -26.51
C LEU A 273 4.87 3.63 -25.99
N GLY A 274 3.62 3.77 -26.46
CA GLY A 274 2.77 4.93 -26.14
C GLY A 274 3.46 6.24 -26.51
N THR A 275 3.25 7.29 -25.69
CA THR A 275 3.93 8.59 -25.88
C THR A 275 5.45 8.53 -25.71
N PHE A 276 6.02 7.44 -25.18
CA PHE A 276 7.47 7.27 -25.06
C PHE A 276 8.17 6.89 -26.37
N GLU A 277 7.46 6.69 -27.49
CA GLU A 277 8.03 6.25 -28.78
C GLU A 277 9.32 7.01 -29.18
N ARG A 278 9.35 8.33 -28.99
CA ARG A 278 10.50 9.20 -29.34
C ARG A 278 11.58 9.35 -28.25
N VAL A 279 11.28 9.00 -27.01
CA VAL A 279 12.11 9.31 -25.82
C VAL A 279 12.58 8.08 -25.04
N ALA A 280 11.96 6.92 -25.28
CA ALA A 280 12.38 5.66 -24.70
C ALA A 280 13.85 5.34 -25.05
N PRO A 281 14.64 4.77 -24.13
CA PRO A 281 15.92 4.15 -24.46
C PRO A 281 15.75 2.92 -25.37
N GLU A 282 16.82 2.52 -26.05
CA GLU A 282 16.83 1.32 -26.91
C GLU A 282 16.38 0.05 -26.19
N TRP A 283 16.79 -0.13 -24.93
CA TRP A 283 16.44 -1.29 -24.11
C TRP A 283 14.92 -1.45 -23.90
N MET A 284 14.14 -0.36 -23.92
CA MET A 284 12.67 -0.43 -23.82
C MET A 284 12.00 -0.86 -25.14
N ARG A 285 12.68 -0.71 -26.29
CA ARG A 285 12.16 -1.12 -27.61
C ARG A 285 12.50 -2.57 -27.94
N SER A 286 13.64 -3.07 -27.46
CA SER A 286 14.09 -4.44 -27.67
C SER A 286 13.34 -5.45 -26.79
N VAL A 287 13.27 -6.70 -27.24
CA VAL A 287 13.01 -7.85 -26.36
C VAL A 287 14.27 -8.07 -25.51
N LEU A 288 14.11 -8.25 -24.20
CA LEU A 288 15.24 -8.50 -23.28
C LEU A 288 15.00 -9.78 -22.48
N MET A 289 16.08 -10.49 -22.17
CA MET A 289 16.06 -11.63 -21.25
C MET A 289 17.03 -11.36 -20.09
N PHE A 290 16.61 -11.58 -18.85
CA PHE A 290 17.45 -11.34 -17.66
C PHE A 290 17.10 -12.26 -16.48
N SER A 291 18.09 -12.66 -15.67
CA SER A 291 17.86 -13.37 -14.40
C SER A 291 17.03 -12.53 -13.43
N MET A 292 16.18 -13.18 -12.63
CA MET A 292 15.41 -12.59 -11.53
C MET A 292 16.22 -11.62 -10.64
N ARG A 293 17.52 -11.83 -10.47
CA ARG A 293 18.43 -10.93 -9.72
C ARG A 293 18.43 -9.48 -10.24
N MET A 294 18.11 -9.27 -11.52
CA MET A 294 18.07 -7.96 -12.17
C MET A 294 16.71 -7.25 -12.07
N TRP A 295 15.66 -7.91 -11.55
CA TRP A 295 14.30 -7.36 -11.42
C TRP A 295 14.25 -5.98 -10.73
N PRO A 296 14.94 -5.73 -9.59
CA PRO A 296 14.89 -4.41 -8.95
C PRO A 296 15.47 -3.30 -9.85
N ILE A 297 16.56 -3.60 -10.56
CA ILE A 297 17.26 -2.67 -11.45
C ILE A 297 16.42 -2.36 -12.70
N PHE A 298 15.67 -3.34 -13.22
CA PHE A 298 14.70 -3.13 -14.30
C PHE A 298 13.61 -2.14 -13.86
N PHE A 299 12.97 -2.38 -12.71
CA PHE A 299 11.90 -1.51 -12.21
C PHE A 299 12.38 -0.13 -11.77
N GLU A 300 13.60 0.00 -11.24
CA GLU A 300 14.24 1.29 -10.96
C GLU A 300 14.44 2.11 -12.25
N ARG A 301 15.05 1.51 -13.28
CA ARG A 301 15.27 2.17 -14.59
C ARG A 301 13.96 2.56 -15.26
N LEU A 302 12.96 1.68 -15.19
CA LEU A 302 11.63 1.93 -15.73
C LEU A 302 10.92 3.09 -15.00
N ALA A 303 10.95 3.09 -13.67
CA ALA A 303 10.38 4.17 -12.85
C ALA A 303 11.06 5.52 -13.11
N CYS A 304 12.38 5.54 -13.38
CA CYS A 304 13.09 6.75 -13.80
C CYS A 304 12.55 7.32 -15.12
N VAL A 305 12.40 6.50 -16.17
CA VAL A 305 11.86 6.99 -17.47
C VAL A 305 10.45 7.54 -17.33
N ILE A 306 9.60 6.91 -16.51
CA ILE A 306 8.22 7.34 -16.30
C ILE A 306 8.15 8.63 -15.48
N ARG A 307 8.95 8.74 -14.40
CA ARG A 307 8.98 9.93 -13.54
C ARG A 307 9.64 11.15 -14.20
N LEU A 308 10.50 10.95 -15.21
CA LEU A 308 11.07 12.02 -16.05
C LEU A 308 10.06 12.59 -17.08
N HIS A 309 8.87 12.00 -17.20
CA HIS A 309 7.84 12.36 -18.18
C HIS A 309 6.45 12.53 -17.55
N ARG A 310 6.41 13.08 -16.33
CA ARG A 310 5.21 13.53 -15.63
C ARG A 310 5.26 15.04 -15.38
#